data_AF-W2Q0M0-F1
#
_entry.id   AF-W2Q0M0-F1
#
_cell.length_a   1.000
_cell.length_b   1.000
_cell.length_c   1.000
_cell.angle_alpha   90.00
_cell.angle_beta   90.00
_cell.angle_gamma   90.00
#
_symmetry.space_group_name_H-M   'P 1'
#
loop_
_entity.id
_entity.type
_entity.pdbx_description
1 polymer ?
#
loop_
_entity_poly.entity_id
_entity_poly.type
_entity_poly.pdbx_seq_one_letter_code
_entity_poly.pdbx_strand_id
1 'polypeptide(L)'
;MTKLDKNPTSTCAKVLETAGTDQEDYGPPSFALRNLLGSLLADSDYRTMIPSIVYRLARCAKKDVDVLSHMLEYVKNGIVLGLKLFGATTYLLDNLIIFSEMWETPTPSVAQMTARFEATTMSGLLSSTQVQAYCAYSKEKSSVCNKFKAGDYDANGIIYEHDEYWNKASKIQDQASVLLMSSELDPMAPSKYATYFLDALDGDKKELITFKYTTQGNLVDSDTMESTCGISIFGLLYTGRRRFRQAEQNVC
;
A
#
# COMPACT_ATOMS: atom_id res chain seq x y z
N MET A 1 2.35 15.69 -13.20
CA MET A 1 1.38 16.16 -12.18
C MET A 1 0.94 17.59 -12.46
N THR A 2 1.68 18.63 -12.04
CA THR A 2 1.26 20.04 -12.15
C THR A 2 0.89 20.57 -13.54
N LYS A 3 1.44 19.99 -14.63
CA LYS A 3 1.02 20.35 -16.00
C LYS A 3 -0.42 19.95 -16.31
N LEU A 4 -0.90 18.84 -15.74
CA LEU A 4 -2.26 18.34 -15.93
C LEU A 4 -3.25 19.23 -15.17
N ASP A 5 -2.93 19.60 -13.93
CA ASP A 5 -3.81 20.42 -13.09
C ASP A 5 -3.97 21.85 -13.64
N LYS A 6 -2.95 22.38 -14.33
CA LYS A 6 -3.01 23.69 -14.99
C LYS A 6 -3.91 23.70 -16.23
N ASN A 7 -4.20 22.54 -16.81
CA ASN A 7 -5.07 22.42 -17.98
C ASN A 7 -5.95 21.16 -17.88
N PRO A 8 -6.92 21.16 -16.95
CA PRO A 8 -7.73 19.97 -16.64
C PRO A 8 -8.64 19.57 -17.82
N THR A 9 -8.92 20.50 -18.73
CA THR A 9 -9.73 20.22 -19.93
C THR A 9 -8.91 19.69 -21.11
N SER A 10 -7.59 19.56 -20.98
CA SER A 10 -6.74 18.97 -22.01
C SER A 10 -7.11 17.50 -22.30
N THR A 11 -6.85 17.04 -23.52
CA THR A 11 -7.24 15.69 -23.95
C THR A 11 -6.69 14.60 -23.03
N CYS A 12 -5.41 14.67 -22.64
CA CYS A 12 -4.83 13.67 -21.75
C CYS A 12 -5.22 13.83 -20.28
N ALA A 13 -5.64 15.02 -19.83
CA ALA A 13 -6.23 15.18 -18.51
C ALA A 13 -7.60 14.48 -18.44
N LYS A 14 -8.44 14.64 -19.47
CA LYS A 14 -9.73 13.95 -19.58
C LYS A 14 -9.59 12.43 -19.67
N VAL A 15 -8.56 11.93 -20.35
CA VAL A 15 -8.26 10.49 -20.39
C VAL A 15 -7.98 9.92 -18.98
N LEU A 16 -7.48 10.72 -18.05
CA LEU A 16 -7.29 10.29 -16.67
C LEU A 16 -8.58 10.30 -15.85
N GLU A 17 -9.58 11.11 -16.21
CA GLU A 17 -10.90 11.07 -15.56
C GLU A 17 -11.57 9.69 -15.74
N THR A 18 -11.38 9.04 -16.89
CA THR A 18 -11.90 7.67 -17.13
C THR A 18 -11.20 6.58 -16.29
N ALA A 19 -9.98 6.86 -15.80
CA ALA A 19 -9.24 5.98 -14.91
C ALA A 19 -9.58 6.19 -13.43
N GLY A 20 -10.24 7.30 -13.09
CA GLY A 20 -10.75 7.56 -11.75
C GLY A 20 -11.80 6.51 -11.36
N THR A 21 -11.82 6.18 -10.07
CA THR A 21 -12.97 5.50 -9.47
C THR A 21 -14.21 6.37 -9.67
N ASP A 22 -15.41 5.79 -9.67
CA ASP A 22 -16.68 6.47 -10.00
C ASP A 22 -17.12 7.54 -8.95
N GLN A 23 -16.17 8.14 -8.23
CA GLN A 23 -16.39 9.27 -7.34
C GLN A 23 -16.42 10.57 -8.15
N GLU A 24 -17.57 11.24 -8.12
CA GLU A 24 -17.86 12.48 -8.87
C GLU A 24 -16.99 13.70 -8.49
N ASP A 25 -16.07 13.58 -7.53
CA ASP A 25 -15.16 14.67 -7.11
C ASP A 25 -13.81 14.13 -6.60
N TYR A 26 -13.06 13.44 -7.47
CA TYR A 26 -11.74 12.87 -7.13
C TYR A 26 -10.62 13.92 -7.04
N GLY A 27 -10.93 15.21 -7.20
CA GLY A 27 -9.97 16.31 -7.20
C GLY A 27 -9.28 16.53 -8.56
N PRO A 28 -8.14 17.25 -8.59
CA PRO A 28 -7.42 17.57 -9.82
C PRO A 28 -6.97 16.32 -10.61
N PRO A 29 -6.75 16.39 -11.94
CA PRO A 29 -6.31 15.24 -12.74
C PRO A 29 -5.02 14.57 -12.26
N SER A 30 -4.14 15.30 -11.55
CA SER A 30 -2.97 14.69 -10.92
C SER A 30 -3.31 13.68 -9.82
N PHE A 31 -4.47 13.77 -9.19
CA PHE A 31 -4.91 12.82 -8.17
C PHE A 31 -5.19 11.46 -8.82
N ALA A 32 -5.95 11.46 -9.92
CA ALA A 32 -6.19 10.26 -10.71
C ALA A 32 -4.87 9.63 -11.21
N LEU A 33 -3.92 10.45 -11.68
CA LEU A 33 -2.63 9.92 -12.11
C LEU A 33 -1.80 9.33 -10.95
N ARG A 34 -1.75 9.98 -9.79
CA ARG A 34 -1.04 9.44 -8.61
C ARG A 34 -1.65 8.12 -8.16
N ASN A 35 -2.98 8.03 -8.17
CA ASN A 35 -3.73 6.82 -7.84
C ASN A 35 -3.40 5.69 -8.79
N LEU A 36 -3.57 5.93 -10.10
CA LEU A 36 -3.23 4.98 -11.15
C LEU A 36 -1.79 4.47 -10.99
N LEU A 37 -0.81 5.36 -10.89
CA LEU A 37 0.58 4.95 -10.76
C LEU A 37 0.86 4.17 -9.47
N GLY A 38 0.17 4.51 -8.38
CA GLY A 38 0.24 3.76 -7.12
C GLY A 38 -0.33 2.35 -7.26
N SER A 39 -1.47 2.20 -7.92
CA SER A 39 -2.08 0.89 -8.18
C SER A 39 -1.23 0.02 -9.11
N LEU A 40 -0.69 0.61 -10.19
CA LEU A 40 0.24 -0.09 -11.10
C LEU A 40 1.54 -0.48 -10.41
N LEU A 41 1.98 0.30 -9.42
CA LEU A 41 3.17 -0.02 -8.63
C LEU A 41 2.92 -1.18 -7.67
N ALA A 42 1.72 -1.29 -7.10
CA ALA A 42 1.39 -2.33 -6.13
C ALA A 42 1.40 -3.74 -6.76
N ASP A 43 1.05 -3.85 -8.04
CA ASP A 43 0.87 -5.10 -8.78
C ASP A 43 2.09 -5.37 -9.69
N SER A 44 2.69 -6.56 -9.60
CA SER A 44 3.94 -6.86 -10.30
C SER A 44 3.79 -6.92 -11.82
N ASP A 45 2.64 -7.38 -12.31
CA ASP A 45 2.33 -7.51 -13.75
C ASP A 45 2.24 -6.14 -14.42
N TYR A 46 1.73 -5.15 -13.68
CA TYR A 46 1.48 -3.82 -14.22
C TYR A 46 2.61 -2.81 -14.02
N ARG A 47 3.62 -3.07 -13.18
CA ARG A 47 4.74 -2.13 -12.96
C ARG A 47 5.44 -1.70 -14.23
N THR A 48 5.65 -2.64 -15.15
CA THR A 48 6.37 -2.41 -16.42
C THR A 48 5.61 -1.45 -17.35
N MET A 49 4.33 -1.23 -17.10
CA MET A 49 3.50 -0.29 -17.85
C MET A 49 3.72 1.18 -17.45
N ILE A 50 4.23 1.45 -16.25
CA ILE A 50 4.41 2.81 -15.71
C ILE A 50 5.22 3.71 -16.67
N PRO A 51 6.42 3.32 -17.17
CA PRO A 51 7.20 4.17 -18.07
C PRO A 51 6.44 4.52 -19.36
N SER A 52 5.71 3.55 -19.91
CA SER A 52 4.94 3.72 -21.15
C SER A 52 3.76 4.68 -20.96
N ILE A 53 3.03 4.55 -19.86
CA ILE A 53 1.92 5.45 -19.51
C ILE A 53 2.45 6.88 -19.30
N VAL A 54 3.49 7.03 -18.47
CA VAL A 54 4.08 8.35 -18.16
C VAL A 54 4.60 9.03 -19.41
N TYR A 55 5.32 8.30 -20.28
CA TYR A 55 5.85 8.84 -21.52
C TYR A 55 4.73 9.33 -22.45
N ARG A 56 3.67 8.54 -22.62
CA ARG A 56 2.53 8.88 -23.50
C ARG A 56 1.71 10.04 -22.94
N LEU A 57 1.49 10.10 -21.62
CA LEU A 57 0.84 11.25 -20.98
C LEU A 57 1.67 12.53 -21.10
N ALA A 58 3.00 12.43 -20.95
CA ALA A 58 3.89 13.57 -21.08
C ALA A 58 3.96 14.11 -22.53
N ARG A 59 3.92 13.20 -23.52
CA ARG A 59 3.91 13.54 -24.94
C ARG A 59 2.54 14.05 -25.42
N CYS A 60 1.47 13.42 -24.94
CA CYS A 60 0.08 13.70 -25.26
C CYS A 60 -0.21 13.89 -26.77
N ALA A 61 0.35 13.03 -27.62
CA ALA A 61 0.06 13.10 -29.05
C ALA A 61 -1.35 12.55 -29.35
N LYS A 62 -1.94 12.92 -30.50
CA LYS A 62 -3.27 12.44 -30.89
C LYS A 62 -3.40 10.90 -30.84
N LYS A 63 -2.36 10.17 -31.26
CA LYS A 63 -2.31 8.69 -31.22
C LYS A 63 -2.13 8.12 -29.81
N ASP A 64 -1.69 8.91 -28.84
CA ASP A 64 -1.53 8.46 -27.45
C ASP A 64 -2.88 8.36 -26.75
N VAL A 65 -3.85 9.18 -27.14
CA VAL A 65 -5.19 9.23 -26.54
C VAL A 65 -5.86 7.87 -26.62
N ASP A 66 -5.97 7.29 -27.81
CA ASP A 66 -6.63 5.99 -28.01
C ASP A 66 -5.92 4.85 -27.25
N VAL A 67 -4.59 4.86 -27.26
CA VAL A 67 -3.78 3.85 -26.57
C VAL A 67 -3.94 3.97 -25.05
N LEU A 68 -3.87 5.20 -24.52
CA LEU A 68 -4.03 5.46 -23.10
C LEU A 68 -5.44 5.11 -22.63
N SER A 69 -6.49 5.50 -23.37
CA SER A 69 -7.87 5.15 -23.04
C SER A 69 -8.07 3.64 -22.92
N HIS A 70 -7.62 2.88 -23.93
CA HIS A 70 -7.73 1.41 -23.90
C HIS A 70 -6.95 0.79 -22.74
N MET A 71 -5.73 1.26 -22.51
CA MET A 71 -4.86 0.76 -21.44
C MET A 71 -5.43 1.06 -20.05
N LEU A 72 -5.98 2.25 -19.84
CA LEU A 72 -6.58 2.66 -18.58
C LEU A 72 -7.87 1.90 -18.30
N GLU A 73 -8.68 1.63 -19.32
CA GLU A 73 -9.86 0.78 -19.20
C GLU A 73 -9.48 -0.66 -18.83
N TYR A 74 -8.44 -1.22 -19.46
CA TYR A 74 -7.92 -2.54 -19.13
C TYR A 74 -7.44 -2.61 -17.67
N VAL A 75 -6.64 -1.63 -17.24
CA VAL A 75 -6.15 -1.54 -15.86
C VAL A 75 -7.31 -1.35 -14.88
N LYS A 76 -8.27 -0.46 -15.17
CA LYS A 76 -9.47 -0.25 -14.33
C LYS A 76 -10.24 -1.57 -14.17
N ASN A 77 -10.47 -2.29 -15.25
CA ASN A 77 -11.18 -3.58 -15.21
C ASN A 77 -10.40 -4.65 -14.43
N GLY A 78 -9.07 -4.72 -14.61
CA GLY A 78 -8.20 -5.62 -13.85
C GLY A 78 -8.21 -5.33 -12.35
N ILE A 79 -8.04 -4.06 -11.96
CA ILE A 79 -8.11 -3.61 -10.56
C ILE A 79 -9.49 -3.89 -9.97
N VAL A 80 -10.57 -3.57 -10.68
CA VAL A 80 -11.95 -3.83 -10.21
C VAL A 80 -12.21 -5.33 -10.04
N LEU A 81 -11.69 -6.17 -10.94
CA LEU A 81 -11.80 -7.61 -10.82
C LEU A 81 -11.01 -8.13 -9.61
N GLY A 82 -9.78 -7.64 -9.42
CA GLY A 82 -8.96 -7.94 -8.24
C GLY A 82 -9.69 -7.55 -6.95
N LEU A 83 -10.20 -6.33 -6.84
CA LEU A 83 -10.98 -5.85 -5.69
C LEU A 83 -12.25 -6.68 -5.45
N LYS A 84 -12.90 -7.22 -6.49
CA LYS A 84 -14.05 -8.13 -6.34
C LYS A 84 -13.66 -9.52 -5.84
N LEU A 85 -12.48 -10.02 -6.23
CA LEU A 85 -11.94 -11.31 -5.79
C LEU A 85 -11.36 -11.23 -4.37
N PHE A 86 -10.66 -10.15 -4.05
CA PHE A 86 -10.18 -9.84 -2.69
C PHE A 86 -11.30 -9.37 -1.76
N GLY A 87 -12.35 -8.75 -2.29
CA GLY A 87 -13.52 -8.22 -1.56
C GLY A 87 -14.40 -9.26 -0.85
N ALA A 88 -13.94 -10.51 -0.77
CA ALA A 88 -14.38 -11.43 0.28
C ALA A 88 -13.77 -11.08 1.67
N THR A 89 -12.80 -10.14 1.74
CA THR A 89 -12.38 -9.49 2.99
C THR A 89 -13.37 -8.38 3.35
N THR A 90 -13.78 -8.34 4.62
CA THR A 90 -14.80 -7.39 5.08
C THR A 90 -14.15 -6.02 5.27
N TYR A 91 -14.57 -5.00 4.51
CA TYR A 91 -14.17 -3.59 4.73
C TYR A 91 -14.24 -3.15 6.20
N LEU A 92 -15.16 -3.75 6.96
CA LEU A 92 -15.27 -3.55 8.40
C LEU A 92 -14.03 -4.03 9.18
N LEU A 93 -13.52 -5.23 8.87
CA LEU A 93 -12.32 -5.78 9.50
C LEU A 93 -11.08 -4.97 9.13
N ASP A 94 -10.95 -4.61 7.85
CA ASP A 94 -9.83 -3.79 7.38
C ASP A 94 -9.82 -2.43 8.08
N ASN A 95 -10.97 -1.75 8.15
CA ASN A 95 -11.10 -0.49 8.88
C ASN A 95 -10.86 -0.66 10.38
N LEU A 96 -11.35 -1.74 11.00
CA LEU A 96 -11.14 -2.03 12.41
C LEU A 96 -9.63 -2.13 12.72
N ILE A 97 -8.87 -2.88 11.91
CA ILE A 97 -7.42 -3.04 12.09
C ILE A 97 -6.71 -1.73 11.80
N ILE A 98 -6.96 -1.10 10.64
CA ILE A 98 -6.27 0.14 10.24
C ILE A 98 -6.49 1.25 11.25
N PHE A 99 -7.74 1.48 11.68
CA PHE A 99 -8.06 2.55 12.61
C PHE A 99 -7.60 2.28 14.03
N SER A 100 -7.50 1.01 14.44
CA SER A 100 -7.00 0.67 15.76
C SER A 100 -5.47 0.67 15.80
N GLU A 101 -4.76 0.13 14.82
CA GLU A 101 -3.31 -0.11 14.91
C GLU A 101 -2.43 0.87 14.12
N MET A 102 -2.93 1.37 12.98
CA MET A 102 -2.09 2.06 11.99
C MET A 102 -2.40 3.54 11.86
N TRP A 103 -3.61 3.96 12.25
CA TRP A 103 -4.06 5.34 12.08
C TRP A 103 -3.47 6.26 13.15
N GLU A 104 -2.97 7.41 12.70
CA GLU A 104 -2.41 8.44 13.58
C GLU A 104 -3.51 8.99 14.50
N THR A 105 -3.31 8.90 15.81
CA THR A 105 -4.25 9.37 16.84
C THR A 105 -3.53 10.43 17.69
N PRO A 106 -4.02 11.69 17.77
CA PRO A 106 -5.26 12.19 17.17
C PRO A 106 -5.22 12.26 15.64
N THR A 107 -6.38 12.12 14.98
CA THR A 107 -6.40 12.13 13.52
C THR A 107 -5.84 13.42 12.91
N PRO A 108 -4.97 13.31 11.88
CA PRO A 108 -4.62 14.44 11.04
C PRO A 108 -5.85 15.04 10.36
N SER A 109 -5.78 16.33 10.03
CA SER A 109 -6.81 16.99 9.25
C SER A 109 -6.84 16.50 7.79
N VAL A 110 -8.00 16.63 7.14
CA VAL A 110 -8.16 16.35 5.69
C VAL A 110 -7.11 17.11 4.88
N ALA A 111 -6.86 18.39 5.19
CA ALA A 111 -5.87 19.20 4.48
C ALA A 111 -4.44 18.65 4.64
N GLN A 112 -4.06 18.19 5.83
CA GLN A 112 -2.75 17.57 6.05
C GLN A 112 -2.61 16.26 5.29
N MET A 113 -3.64 15.40 5.31
CA MET A 113 -3.63 14.13 4.56
C MET A 113 -3.57 14.37 3.04
N THR A 114 -4.33 15.35 2.54
CA THR A 114 -4.28 15.75 1.12
C THR A 114 -2.89 16.28 0.75
N ALA A 115 -2.28 17.13 1.58
CA ALA A 115 -0.93 17.62 1.34
C ALA A 115 0.13 16.49 1.31
N ARG A 116 0.01 15.49 2.20
CA ARG A 116 0.85 14.28 2.19
C ARG A 116 0.70 13.52 0.87
N PHE A 117 -0.53 13.33 0.40
CA PHE A 117 -0.81 12.69 -0.89
C PHE A 117 -0.18 13.47 -2.06
N GLU A 118 -0.37 14.79 -2.11
CA GLU A 118 0.17 15.66 -3.16
C GLU A 118 1.71 15.71 -3.19
N ALA A 119 2.36 15.50 -2.05
CA ALA A 119 3.81 15.44 -1.93
C ALA A 119 4.43 14.16 -2.55
N THR A 120 3.63 13.12 -2.83
CA THR A 120 4.10 11.83 -3.35
C THR A 120 3.79 11.62 -4.82
N THR A 121 4.73 11.13 -5.62
CA THR A 121 4.51 10.92 -7.06
C THR A 121 3.47 9.82 -7.36
N MET A 122 3.38 8.81 -6.49
CA MET A 122 2.51 7.64 -6.65
C MET A 122 1.88 7.31 -5.30
N SER A 123 0.57 7.12 -5.25
CA SER A 123 -0.14 6.73 -4.03
C SER A 123 -1.45 6.03 -4.38
N GLY A 124 -1.55 4.74 -4.07
CA GLY A 124 -2.69 3.90 -4.44
C GLY A 124 -4.00 4.19 -3.69
N LEU A 125 -3.97 5.04 -2.66
CA LEU A 125 -5.13 5.44 -1.88
C LEU A 125 -5.05 6.92 -1.51
N LEU A 126 -6.21 7.60 -1.55
CA LEU A 126 -6.35 8.95 -1.04
C LEU A 126 -6.80 8.88 0.42
N SER A 127 -5.84 8.79 1.35
CA SER A 127 -6.13 8.62 2.79
C SER A 127 -6.97 9.75 3.39
N SER A 128 -7.03 10.93 2.79
CA SER A 128 -7.88 12.03 3.27
C SER A 128 -9.38 11.68 3.25
N THR A 129 -9.81 10.77 2.36
CA THR A 129 -11.19 10.27 2.31
C THR A 129 -11.57 9.41 3.52
N GLN A 130 -10.58 8.87 4.24
CA GLN A 130 -10.79 7.99 5.40
C GLN A 130 -10.94 8.75 6.72
N VAL A 131 -10.66 10.07 6.76
CA VAL A 131 -10.71 10.86 8.01
C VAL A 131 -12.10 10.82 8.63
N GLN A 132 -13.16 11.00 7.85
CA GLN A 132 -14.53 10.95 8.36
C GLN A 132 -14.92 9.56 8.85
N ALA A 133 -14.51 8.51 8.13
CA ALA A 133 -14.74 7.13 8.52
C ALA A 133 -14.03 6.81 9.84
N TYR A 134 -12.75 7.18 9.97
CA TYR A 134 -12.01 7.06 11.23
C TYR A 134 -12.76 7.74 12.37
N CYS A 135 -13.20 8.99 12.21
CA CYS A 135 -13.92 9.72 13.26
C CYS A 135 -15.23 9.05 13.67
N ALA A 136 -15.94 8.39 12.74
CA ALA A 136 -17.10 7.58 13.05
C ALA A 136 -16.71 6.33 13.84
N TYR A 137 -15.69 5.59 13.39
CA TYR A 137 -15.26 4.34 14.02
C TYR A 137 -14.69 4.58 15.42
N SER A 138 -13.77 5.53 15.58
CA SER A 138 -13.05 5.74 16.84
C SER A 138 -13.85 6.54 17.88
N LYS A 139 -14.84 7.33 17.44
CA LYS A 139 -15.51 8.35 18.26
C LYS A 139 -14.52 9.31 18.95
N GLU A 140 -13.37 9.54 18.32
CA GLU A 140 -12.34 10.46 18.81
C GLU A 140 -12.91 11.88 18.97
N LYS A 141 -12.59 12.54 20.10
CA LYS A 141 -13.13 13.87 20.45
C LYS A 141 -12.26 15.06 20.01
N SER A 142 -11.40 14.87 19.00
CA SER A 142 -10.54 15.95 18.52
C SER A 142 -11.31 17.04 17.78
N SER A 143 -10.67 18.20 17.61
CA SER A 143 -11.24 19.32 16.84
C SER A 143 -11.45 18.98 15.36
N VAL A 144 -10.75 17.98 14.82
CA VAL A 144 -10.96 17.46 13.47
C VAL A 144 -12.25 16.63 13.43
N CYS A 145 -12.38 15.64 14.30
CA CYS A 145 -13.54 14.75 14.31
C CYS A 145 -14.85 15.45 14.69
N ASN A 146 -14.81 16.42 15.61
CA ASN A 146 -15.99 17.20 16.01
C ASN A 146 -16.61 18.00 14.85
N LYS A 147 -15.85 18.31 13.79
CA LYS A 147 -16.39 18.99 12.60
C LYS A 147 -17.28 18.09 11.76
N PHE A 148 -17.02 16.79 11.75
CA PHE A 148 -17.78 15.83 10.95
C PHE A 148 -19.08 15.37 11.62
N LYS A 149 -19.18 15.47 12.95
CA LYS A 149 -20.31 14.93 13.74
C LYS A 149 -20.61 13.46 13.44
N ALA A 150 -19.58 12.72 12.99
CA ALA A 150 -19.72 11.35 12.52
C ALA A 150 -19.71 10.32 13.66
N GLY A 151 -19.25 10.71 14.86
CA GLY A 151 -19.18 9.87 16.05
C GLY A 151 -20.38 9.99 17.01
N ASP A 152 -21.41 10.77 16.66
CA ASP A 152 -22.51 11.13 17.58
C ASP A 152 -23.64 10.07 17.67
N TYR A 153 -23.39 8.84 17.19
CA TYR A 153 -24.36 7.74 17.25
C TYR A 153 -24.35 7.03 18.62
N ASP A 154 -25.49 6.44 18.98
CA ASP A 154 -25.72 5.73 20.25
C ASP A 154 -25.20 4.28 20.21
N ALA A 155 -23.88 4.13 20.05
CA ALA A 155 -23.16 2.88 20.23
C ALA A 155 -21.69 3.14 20.59
N ASN A 156 -20.96 2.09 20.97
CA ASN A 156 -19.52 2.16 21.20
C ASN A 156 -18.76 2.35 19.88
N GLY A 157 -17.52 2.85 19.97
CA GLY A 157 -16.62 2.89 18.82
C GLY A 157 -16.31 1.49 18.29
N ILE A 158 -16.08 1.40 16.99
CA ILE A 158 -15.67 0.19 16.27
C ILE A 158 -14.14 0.21 16.18
N ILE A 159 -13.49 0.22 17.34
CA ILE A 159 -12.04 0.15 17.54
C ILE A 159 -11.77 -0.72 18.76
N TYR A 160 -10.62 -1.40 18.81
CA TYR A 160 -10.18 -2.10 20.02
C TYR A 160 -9.14 -1.29 20.80
N GLU A 161 -9.11 -1.54 22.10
CA GLU A 161 -8.09 -0.96 22.97
C GLU A 161 -6.75 -1.65 22.74
N HIS A 162 -5.68 -0.86 22.86
CA HIS A 162 -4.32 -1.38 22.87
C HIS A 162 -4.05 -2.10 24.18
N ASP A 163 -3.58 -3.33 24.08
CA ASP A 163 -3.18 -4.11 25.24
C ASP A 163 -1.74 -3.79 25.67
N GLU A 164 -1.23 -4.55 26.64
CA GLU A 164 0.13 -4.39 27.14
C GLU A 164 1.22 -4.77 26.12
N TYR A 165 0.88 -5.38 24.98
CA TYR A 165 1.84 -5.80 23.95
C TYR A 165 1.88 -4.84 22.76
N TRP A 166 0.89 -3.96 22.62
CA TRP A 166 0.86 -2.97 21.54
C TRP A 166 2.10 -2.07 21.54
N ASN A 167 2.68 -1.90 20.35
CA ASN A 167 3.88 -1.08 20.12
C ASN A 167 5.07 -1.42 21.04
N LYS A 168 5.16 -2.66 21.52
CA LYS A 168 6.31 -3.16 22.27
C LYS A 168 7.09 -4.17 21.44
N ALA A 169 8.41 -4.01 21.47
CA ALA A 169 9.32 -4.99 20.92
C ALA A 169 9.13 -6.35 21.62
N SER A 170 9.05 -7.40 20.82
CA SER A 170 9.00 -8.77 21.34
C SER A 170 10.39 -9.26 21.73
N LYS A 171 10.48 -9.93 22.88
CA LYS A 171 11.68 -10.66 23.29
C LYS A 171 11.77 -11.99 22.57
N ILE A 172 12.89 -12.23 21.90
CA ILE A 172 13.23 -13.52 21.30
C ILE A 172 13.56 -14.48 22.45
N GLN A 173 12.72 -15.49 22.62
CA GLN A 173 12.91 -16.50 23.65
C GLN A 173 14.19 -17.31 23.41
N ASP A 174 14.80 -17.86 24.46
CA ASP A 174 16.08 -18.57 24.37
C ASP A 174 16.03 -19.77 23.41
N GLN A 175 14.89 -20.46 23.33
CA GLN A 175 14.67 -21.58 22.40
C GLN A 175 14.27 -21.15 20.97
N ALA A 176 14.08 -19.86 20.72
CA ALA A 176 13.57 -19.33 19.45
C ALA A 176 14.68 -18.68 18.61
N SER A 177 14.40 -18.54 17.32
CA SER A 177 15.17 -17.71 16.39
C SER A 177 14.20 -17.07 15.41
N VAL A 178 14.48 -15.84 15.00
CA VAL A 178 13.62 -15.07 14.09
C VAL A 178 14.31 -14.95 12.74
N LEU A 179 13.62 -15.36 11.68
CA LEU A 179 13.98 -14.98 10.32
C LEU A 179 12.98 -13.94 9.83
N LEU A 180 13.48 -12.79 9.41
CA LEU A 180 12.72 -11.78 8.69
C LEU A 180 13.09 -11.82 7.21
N MET A 181 12.08 -11.76 6.35
CA MET A 181 12.26 -11.68 4.90
C MET A 181 11.64 -10.38 4.40
N SER A 182 12.39 -9.61 3.63
CA SER A 182 11.92 -8.34 3.05
C SER A 182 12.29 -8.22 1.58
N SER A 183 11.70 -7.25 0.88
CA SER A 183 12.08 -6.95 -0.50
C SER A 183 12.37 -5.47 -0.71
N GLU A 184 13.36 -5.16 -1.55
CA GLU A 184 13.66 -3.79 -1.99
C GLU A 184 12.59 -3.21 -2.93
N LEU A 185 11.81 -4.07 -3.59
CA LEU A 185 10.73 -3.67 -4.51
C LEU A 185 9.33 -3.93 -3.95
N ASP A 186 9.17 -3.98 -2.62
CA ASP A 186 7.85 -4.00 -2.00
C ASP A 186 7.36 -2.56 -1.68
N PRO A 187 6.38 -2.01 -2.43
CA PRO A 187 5.83 -0.68 -2.16
C PRO A 187 4.87 -0.65 -0.96
N MET A 188 4.35 -1.81 -0.52
CA MET A 188 3.42 -1.93 0.61
C MET A 188 4.17 -2.06 1.94
N ALA A 189 5.26 -2.81 1.95
CA ALA A 189 6.16 -2.96 3.10
C ALA A 189 7.62 -2.62 2.74
N PRO A 190 7.95 -1.32 2.56
CA PRO A 190 9.31 -0.91 2.20
C PRO A 190 10.39 -1.50 3.11
N SER A 191 11.48 -2.02 2.53
CA SER A 191 12.54 -2.75 3.23
C SER A 191 13.09 -2.06 4.48
N LYS A 192 13.13 -0.72 4.53
CA LYS A 192 13.53 0.04 5.72
C LYS A 192 12.74 -0.34 6.98
N TYR A 193 11.46 -0.68 6.85
CA TYR A 193 10.63 -1.07 7.99
C TYR A 193 10.97 -2.47 8.50
N ALA A 194 11.47 -3.35 7.63
CA ALA A 194 12.01 -4.64 8.06
C ALA A 194 13.28 -4.45 8.90
N THR A 195 14.15 -3.52 8.52
CA THR A 195 15.32 -3.16 9.33
C THR A 195 14.90 -2.60 10.69
N TYR A 196 13.97 -1.64 10.74
CA TYR A 196 13.46 -1.11 12.00
C TYR A 196 12.81 -2.18 12.88
N PHE A 197 12.05 -3.09 12.26
CA PHE A 197 11.43 -4.19 12.99
C PHE A 197 12.48 -5.17 13.56
N LEU A 198 13.48 -5.54 12.75
CA LEU A 198 14.59 -6.38 13.20
C LEU A 198 15.35 -5.73 14.36
N ASP A 199 15.68 -4.44 14.25
CA ASP A 199 16.42 -3.69 15.26
C ASP A 199 15.64 -3.60 16.58
N ALA A 200 14.33 -3.44 16.50
CA ALA A 200 13.46 -3.37 17.68
C ALA A 200 13.42 -4.68 18.48
N LEU A 201 13.53 -5.86 17.84
CA LEU A 201 13.45 -7.16 18.54
C LEU A 201 14.53 -7.31 19.62
N ASP A 202 14.11 -7.71 20.82
CA ASP A 202 15.01 -7.96 21.95
C ASP A 202 15.60 -9.37 21.86
N GLY A 203 16.85 -9.47 21.39
CA GLY A 203 17.62 -10.70 21.29
C GLY A 203 18.49 -10.79 20.04
N ASP A 204 19.53 -11.63 20.09
CA ASP A 204 20.55 -11.71 19.05
C ASP A 204 20.28 -12.81 18.00
N LYS A 205 19.34 -13.73 18.27
CA LYS A 205 19.01 -14.85 17.36
C LYS A 205 18.04 -14.42 16.27
N LYS A 206 18.44 -13.40 15.50
CA LYS A 206 17.64 -12.79 14.44
C LYS A 206 18.45 -12.59 13.17
N GLU A 207 17.83 -12.82 12.03
CA GLU A 207 18.45 -12.61 10.73
C GLU A 207 17.44 -11.98 9.76
N LEU A 208 17.92 -11.09 8.89
CA LEU A 208 17.14 -10.46 7.83
C LEU A 208 17.71 -10.85 6.48
N ILE A 209 16.86 -11.40 5.63
CA ILE A 209 17.16 -11.65 4.22
C ILE A 209 16.35 -10.64 3.40
N THR A 210 17.05 -9.93 2.52
CA THR A 210 16.45 -8.93 1.65
C THR A 210 16.56 -9.39 0.20
N PHE A 211 15.42 -9.59 -0.44
CA PHE A 211 15.31 -9.90 -1.86
C PHE A 211 15.31 -8.60 -2.68
N LYS A 212 15.88 -8.65 -3.88
CA LYS A 212 15.94 -7.46 -4.73
C LYS A 212 14.65 -7.16 -5.47
N TYR A 213 13.93 -8.20 -5.90
CA TYR A 213 12.91 -8.06 -6.95
C TYR A 213 11.54 -8.66 -6.64
N THR A 214 11.37 -9.33 -5.50
CA THR A 214 10.07 -9.89 -5.12
C THR A 214 9.09 -8.77 -4.76
N THR A 215 7.80 -9.05 -4.85
CA THR A 215 6.75 -8.08 -4.54
C THR A 215 5.80 -8.70 -3.52
N GLN A 216 5.49 -7.98 -2.45
CA GLN A 216 4.64 -8.49 -1.36
C GLN A 216 5.26 -9.73 -0.68
N GLY A 217 4.72 -10.93 -0.97
CA GLY A 217 5.13 -12.19 -0.37
C GLY A 217 6.53 -12.64 -0.80
N ASN A 218 7.38 -12.99 0.17
CA ASN A 218 8.72 -13.49 -0.11
C ASN A 218 8.81 -15.02 -0.16
N LEU A 219 7.75 -15.75 0.19
CA LEU A 219 7.70 -17.22 0.15
C LEU A 219 6.99 -17.76 -1.09
N VAL A 220 5.94 -17.05 -1.48
CA VAL A 220 5.07 -17.35 -2.61
C VAL A 220 4.76 -16.02 -3.26
N ASP A 221 4.82 -15.99 -4.58
CA ASP A 221 4.45 -14.81 -5.35
C ASP A 221 2.95 -14.56 -5.19
N SER A 222 2.59 -13.35 -4.77
CA SER A 222 1.20 -13.00 -4.44
C SER A 222 0.26 -13.07 -5.64
N ASP A 223 0.79 -12.89 -6.85
CA ASP A 223 0.02 -12.69 -8.07
C ASP A 223 -0.16 -14.04 -8.81
N THR A 224 0.92 -14.83 -8.88
CA THR A 224 0.96 -16.13 -9.59
C THR A 224 0.75 -17.33 -8.67
N MET A 225 0.88 -17.15 -7.35
CA MET A 225 0.97 -18.23 -6.35
C MET A 225 2.15 -19.20 -6.56
N GLU A 226 3.13 -18.84 -7.39
CA GLU A 226 4.31 -19.66 -7.61
C GLU A 226 5.28 -19.57 -6.42
N SER A 227 6.00 -20.67 -6.17
CA SER A 227 7.02 -20.71 -5.11
C SER A 227 8.19 -19.81 -5.47
N THR A 228 8.56 -18.91 -4.55
CA THR A 228 9.77 -18.09 -4.69
C THR A 228 10.97 -18.79 -4.04
N CYS A 229 12.17 -18.23 -4.19
CA CYS A 229 13.35 -18.72 -3.48
C CYS A 229 13.18 -18.72 -1.95
N GLY A 230 12.37 -17.82 -1.38
CA GLY A 230 12.18 -17.73 0.07
C GLY A 230 11.61 -19.02 0.68
N ILE A 231 10.78 -19.78 -0.05
CA ILE A 231 10.30 -21.07 0.47
C ILE A 231 11.43 -22.09 0.67
N SER A 232 12.45 -22.06 -0.18
CA SER A 232 13.61 -22.93 -0.08
C SER A 232 14.50 -22.54 1.11
N ILE A 233 14.68 -21.25 1.33
CA ILE A 233 15.39 -20.70 2.50
C ILE A 233 14.68 -21.10 3.78
N PHE A 234 13.35 -20.92 3.82
CA PHE A 234 12.53 -21.33 4.95
C PHE A 234 12.67 -22.83 5.25
N GLY A 235 12.59 -23.68 4.22
CA GLY A 235 12.77 -25.13 4.36
C GLY A 235 14.14 -25.55 4.88
N LEU A 236 15.21 -24.85 4.48
CA LEU A 236 16.58 -25.16 4.94
C LEU A 236 16.81 -24.77 6.41
N LEU A 237 16.22 -23.66 6.87
CA LEU A 237 16.21 -23.32 8.30
C LEU A 237 15.38 -24.29 9.12
N TYR A 238 14.18 -24.64 8.64
CA TYR A 238 13.28 -25.56 9.33
C TYR A 238 13.91 -26.95 9.52
N THR A 239 14.64 -27.44 8.51
CA THR A 239 15.31 -28.75 8.55
C THR A 239 16.69 -28.73 9.25
N GLY A 240 17.11 -27.59 9.80
CA GLY A 240 18.36 -27.47 10.57
C GLY A 240 19.64 -27.53 9.72
N ARG A 241 19.54 -27.39 8.39
CA ARG A 241 20.70 -27.36 7.49
C ARG A 241 21.35 -25.97 7.51
N ARG A 242 22.01 -25.65 8.62
CA ARG A 242 22.82 -24.42 8.79
C ARG A 242 24.01 -24.43 7.82
N ARG A 243 23.84 -23.86 6.63
CA ARG A 243 24.87 -23.20 5.82
C ARG A 243 24.22 -22.69 4.52
N PHE A 244 23.47 -21.60 4.62
CA PHE A 244 23.38 -20.69 3.48
C PHE A 244 24.60 -19.79 3.55
N ARG A 245 25.53 -19.94 2.60
CA ARG A 245 26.63 -18.97 2.48
C ARG A 245 26.09 -17.75 1.76
N GLN A 246 26.65 -16.58 2.05
CA GLN A 246 26.37 -15.31 1.37
C GLN A 246 26.52 -15.38 -0.17
N ALA A 247 27.17 -16.43 -0.71
CA ALA A 247 27.25 -16.74 -2.13
C ALA A 247 25.95 -17.31 -2.74
N GLU A 248 25.09 -17.97 -1.95
CA GLU A 248 23.81 -18.53 -2.38
C GLU A 248 22.67 -17.51 -2.29
N GLN A 249 22.86 -16.40 -1.55
CA GLN A 249 22.00 -15.21 -1.62
C GLN A 249 22.09 -14.47 -2.96
N ASN A 250 23.04 -14.82 -3.85
CA ASN A 250 23.13 -14.27 -5.21
C ASN A 250 22.52 -15.19 -6.27
N VAL A 251 22.04 -16.37 -5.87
CA VAL A 251 21.25 -17.28 -6.72
C VAL A 251 19.76 -16.89 -6.66
N CYS A 252 19.43 -16.00 -5.72
CA CYS A 252 18.18 -15.29 -5.52
C CYS A 252 18.50 -13.79 -5.33
#